data_AF-A0A495W717-F1
#
_entry.id   AF-A0A495W717-F1
#
_cell.length_a   1.000
_cell.length_b   1.000
_cell.length_c   1.000
_cell.angle_alpha   90.00
_cell.angle_beta   90.00
_cell.angle_gamma   90.00
#
_symmetry.space_group_name_H-M   'P 1'
#
loop_
_entity.id
_entity.type
_entity.pdbx_description
1 polymer ?
#
loop_
_entity_poly.entity_id
_entity_poly.type
_entity_poly.pdbx_seq_one_letter_code
_entity_poly.pdbx_strand_id
1 'polypeptide(L)'
;MPNAPAIRTLINGRWVARDEVLAWEAARLPKAARKIGLPVPGGSPARRRAAFAESKLALGADEIRRRLHRDTRLADTIARTATRLSRGHRATSVCDLHVTGGSAEDFVRWFADTDRADYTRGMIAANPDHFLIDTAEGGRQEVVETTGGSPLATRFFVDYDDTASLVTPRDPAFPLDLSGAARDGRGHLMGGVRHEFRDEPDGFHARLRVEFPAFTAPHMINRHRWHLACEFGNWIEFAFTGNQ
;
A
#
# COMPACT_ATOMS: atom_id res chain seq x y z
N MET A 1 4.82 -4.50 28.78
CA MET A 1 4.86 -4.04 27.38
C MET A 1 4.60 -5.27 26.53
N PRO A 2 3.52 -5.37 25.75
CA PRO A 2 3.46 -6.41 24.73
C PRO A 2 4.69 -6.21 23.83
N ASN A 3 5.40 -7.30 23.52
CA ASN A 3 6.54 -7.25 22.62
C ASN A 3 6.04 -6.80 21.23
N ALA A 4 6.84 -5.98 20.53
CA ALA A 4 6.53 -5.60 19.16
C ALA A 4 6.35 -6.85 18.28
N PRO A 5 5.41 -6.84 17.32
CA PRO A 5 5.18 -7.99 16.45
C PRO A 5 6.46 -8.33 15.67
N ALA A 6 6.77 -9.62 15.57
CA ALA A 6 7.87 -10.09 14.72
C ALA A 6 7.30 -10.45 13.34
N ILE A 7 7.88 -9.88 12.27
CA ILE A 7 7.35 -10.02 10.91
C ILE A 7 8.38 -10.71 10.03
N ARG A 8 7.97 -11.79 9.37
CA ARG A 8 8.73 -12.47 8.31
C ARG A 8 7.99 -12.34 6.99
N THR A 9 8.67 -11.83 5.97
CA THR A 9 8.05 -11.59 4.67
C THR A 9 8.51 -12.64 3.66
N LEU A 10 7.59 -13.16 2.85
CA LEU A 10 7.90 -14.00 1.70
C LEU A 10 7.67 -13.21 0.41
N ILE A 11 8.75 -12.94 -0.32
CA ILE A 11 8.71 -12.27 -1.62
C ILE A 11 9.27 -13.22 -2.66
N ASN A 12 8.44 -13.61 -3.63
CA ASN A 12 8.85 -14.47 -4.76
C ASN A 12 9.52 -15.78 -4.31
N GLY A 13 8.97 -16.44 -3.28
CA GLY A 13 9.51 -17.68 -2.71
C GLY A 13 10.76 -17.49 -1.83
N ARG A 14 11.24 -16.25 -1.64
CA ARG A 14 12.38 -15.94 -0.77
C ARG A 14 11.89 -15.31 0.52
N TRP A 15 12.32 -15.86 1.66
CA TRP A 15 12.17 -15.20 2.95
C TRP A 15 13.05 -13.95 3.01
N VAL A 16 12.44 -12.84 3.40
CA VAL A 16 13.03 -11.51 3.51
C VAL A 16 12.88 -11.07 4.96
N ALA A 17 13.99 -10.66 5.56
CA ALA A 17 14.01 -10.17 6.91
C ALA A 17 13.49 -8.72 7.00
N ARG A 18 12.98 -8.33 8.18
CA ARG A 18 12.38 -7.00 8.37
C ARG A 18 13.37 -5.85 8.14
N ASP A 19 14.64 -6.05 8.49
CA ASP A 19 15.73 -5.11 8.24
C ASP A 19 16.00 -4.88 6.75
N GLU A 20 15.89 -5.90 5.89
CA GLU A 20 15.97 -5.76 4.43
C GLU A 20 14.84 -4.87 3.89
N VAL A 21 13.62 -5.02 4.42
CA VAL A 21 12.46 -4.20 4.05
C VAL A 21 12.68 -2.74 4.49
N LEU A 22 13.18 -2.52 5.70
CA LEU A 22 13.49 -1.18 6.21
C LEU A 22 14.66 -0.52 5.44
N ALA A 23 15.64 -1.29 5.00
CA ALA A 23 16.71 -0.80 4.12
C ALA A 23 16.15 -0.40 2.74
N TRP A 24 15.21 -1.18 2.19
CA TRP A 24 14.48 -0.82 0.97
C TRP A 24 13.69 0.49 1.15
N GLU A 25 12.95 0.63 2.25
CA GLU A 25 12.22 1.85 2.60
C GLU A 25 13.16 3.07 2.63
N ALA A 26 14.29 2.95 3.34
CA ALA A 26 15.27 4.02 3.46
C ALA A 26 15.84 4.46 2.09
N ALA A 27 15.99 3.53 1.14
CA ALA A 27 16.42 3.83 -0.22
C ALA A 27 15.32 4.47 -1.10
N ARG A 28 14.05 4.30 -0.75
CA ARG A 28 12.90 4.90 -1.45
C ARG A 28 12.64 6.33 -1.04
N LEU A 29 12.82 6.66 0.24
CA LEU A 29 12.49 7.97 0.79
C LEU A 29 13.09 9.15 -0.01
N PRO A 30 14.38 9.17 -0.39
CA PRO A 30 14.94 10.28 -1.19
C PRO A 30 14.32 10.42 -2.60
N LYS A 31 13.73 9.36 -3.14
CA LYS A 31 13.03 9.40 -4.44
C LYS A 31 11.64 9.99 -4.27
N ALA A 32 10.91 9.55 -3.25
CA ALA A 32 9.60 10.08 -2.90
C ALA A 32 9.65 11.58 -2.54
N ALA A 33 10.59 11.97 -1.68
CA ALA A 33 10.78 13.37 -1.28
C ALA A 33 11.04 14.29 -2.48
N ARG A 34 11.96 13.89 -3.37
CA ARG A 34 12.24 14.62 -4.61
C ARG A 34 11.02 14.72 -5.52
N LYS A 35 10.25 13.64 -5.67
CA LYS A 35 9.07 13.60 -6.55
C LYS A 35 8.02 14.63 -6.14
N ILE A 36 7.84 14.84 -4.84
CA ILE A 36 6.86 15.81 -4.32
C ILE A 36 7.50 17.13 -3.87
N GLY A 37 8.78 17.37 -4.19
CA GLY A 37 9.48 18.62 -3.89
C GLY A 37 9.62 18.92 -2.39
N LEU A 38 9.85 17.88 -1.59
CA LEU A 38 10.12 17.99 -0.15
C LEU A 38 11.59 17.62 0.15
N PRO A 39 12.19 18.20 1.21
CA PRO A 39 13.51 17.80 1.66
C PRO A 39 13.50 16.37 2.23
N VAL A 40 14.65 15.72 2.20
CA VAL A 40 14.85 14.42 2.87
C VAL A 40 15.10 14.70 4.35
N PRO A 41 14.26 14.22 5.28
CA PRO A 41 14.52 14.39 6.70
C PRO A 41 15.79 13.65 7.15
N GLY A 42 16.43 14.17 8.19
CA GLY A 42 17.57 13.52 8.87
C GLY A 42 17.14 12.57 9.99
N GLY A 43 18.11 11.83 10.56
CA GLY A 43 17.91 10.98 11.73
C GLY A 43 17.71 9.48 11.42
N SER A 44 17.28 8.73 12.43
CA SER A 44 17.02 7.29 12.32
C SER A 44 15.90 7.01 11.29
N PRO A 45 15.82 5.79 10.72
CA PRO A 45 14.76 5.43 9.77
C PRO A 45 13.34 5.78 10.28
N ALA A 46 13.01 5.43 11.53
CA ALA A 46 11.73 5.76 12.14
C ALA A 46 11.49 7.28 12.22
N ARG A 47 12.48 8.06 12.65
CA ARG A 47 12.37 9.53 12.70
C ARG A 47 12.19 10.13 11.30
N ARG A 48 12.90 9.61 10.30
CA ARG A 48 12.76 10.08 8.91
C ARG A 48 11.37 9.80 8.36
N ARG A 49 10.82 8.62 8.63
CA ARG A 49 9.46 8.22 8.27
C ARG A 49 8.43 9.17 8.88
N ALA A 50 8.47 9.35 10.19
CA ALA A 50 7.56 10.24 10.91
C ALA A 50 7.66 11.68 10.39
N ALA A 51 8.86 12.25 10.31
CA ALA A 51 9.06 13.62 9.83
C ALA A 51 8.62 13.81 8.36
N PHE A 52 8.79 12.79 7.51
CA PHE A 52 8.32 12.86 6.14
C PHE A 52 6.79 12.77 6.04
N ALA A 53 6.15 11.96 6.88
CA ALA A 53 4.69 11.94 7.01
C ALA A 53 4.14 13.32 7.44
N GLU A 54 4.72 13.93 8.48
CA GLU A 54 4.34 15.29 8.91
C GLU A 54 4.53 16.33 7.80
N SER A 55 5.62 16.24 7.04
CA SER A 55 5.87 17.14 5.92
C SER A 55 4.82 16.99 4.81
N LYS A 56 4.34 15.76 4.55
CA LYS A 56 3.25 15.50 3.60
C LYS A 56 1.91 16.03 4.11
N LEU A 57 1.60 15.82 5.40
CA LEU A 57 0.39 16.36 6.02
C LEU A 57 0.36 17.90 5.97
N ALA A 58 1.49 18.55 6.27
CA ALA A 58 1.61 20.01 6.24
C ALA A 58 1.40 20.62 4.85
N LEU A 59 1.63 19.87 3.76
CA LEU A 59 1.27 20.31 2.41
C LEU A 59 -0.25 20.34 2.21
N GLY A 60 -0.97 19.38 2.78
CA GLY A 60 -2.39 19.15 2.52
C GLY A 60 -2.67 18.43 1.21
N ALA A 61 -3.85 17.79 1.13
CA ALA A 61 -4.23 16.91 0.03
C ALA A 61 -4.25 17.62 -1.34
N ASP A 62 -4.75 18.85 -1.39
CA ASP A 62 -4.86 19.61 -2.64
C ASP A 62 -3.50 19.98 -3.23
N GLU A 63 -2.55 20.36 -2.37
CA GLU A 63 -1.19 20.65 -2.80
C GLU A 63 -0.47 19.39 -3.29
N ILE A 64 -0.66 18.25 -2.60
CA ILE A 64 -0.16 16.95 -3.05
C ILE A 64 -0.69 16.60 -4.45
N ARG A 65 -2.01 16.69 -4.64
CA ARG A 65 -2.66 16.47 -5.94
C ARG A 65 -2.12 17.44 -7.01
N ARG A 66 -1.94 18.71 -6.67
CA ARG A 66 -1.40 19.73 -7.59
C ARG A 66 0.03 19.42 -8.01
N ARG A 67 0.92 19.05 -7.09
CA ARG A 67 2.31 18.71 -7.39
C ARG A 67 2.43 17.47 -8.27
N LEU A 68 1.55 16.49 -8.08
CA LEU A 68 1.58 15.21 -8.80
C LEU A 68 0.63 15.15 -10.00
N HIS A 69 -0.07 16.22 -10.35
CA HIS A 69 -1.11 16.19 -11.38
C HIS A 69 -0.61 15.73 -12.76
N ARG A 70 0.64 16.04 -13.12
CA ARG A 70 1.23 15.62 -14.40
C ARG A 70 1.49 14.12 -14.42
N ASP A 71 2.07 13.62 -13.34
CA ASP A 71 2.34 12.19 -13.14
C ASP A 71 1.04 11.40 -13.21
N THR A 72 0.03 11.79 -12.41
CA THR A 72 -1.24 11.05 -12.31
C THR A 72 -2.00 11.06 -13.63
N ARG A 73 -2.07 12.20 -14.35
CA ARG A 73 -2.72 12.25 -15.67
C ARG A 73 -2.04 11.37 -16.71
N LEU A 74 -0.71 11.30 -16.70
CA LEU A 74 0.03 10.44 -17.62
C LEU A 74 -0.14 8.97 -17.23
N ALA A 75 -0.02 8.64 -15.94
CA ALA A 75 -0.21 7.30 -15.41
C ALA A 75 -1.61 6.76 -15.72
N ASP A 76 -2.65 7.57 -15.56
CA ASP A 76 -4.03 7.25 -15.93
C ASP A 76 -4.17 6.84 -17.41
N THR A 77 -3.50 7.58 -18.30
CA THR A 77 -3.56 7.33 -19.74
C THR A 77 -2.86 6.03 -20.11
N ILE A 78 -1.70 5.77 -19.50
CA ILE A 78 -0.95 4.52 -19.66
C ILE A 78 -1.76 3.35 -19.10
N ALA A 79 -2.29 3.47 -17.89
CA ALA A 79 -3.05 2.43 -17.22
C ALA A 79 -4.30 2.05 -18.01
N ARG A 80 -5.09 3.01 -18.50
CA ARG A 80 -6.26 2.72 -19.35
C ARG A 80 -5.89 1.97 -20.62
N THR A 81 -4.80 2.38 -21.26
CA THR A 81 -4.29 1.72 -22.47
C THR A 81 -3.86 0.28 -22.15
N ALA A 82 -3.08 0.09 -21.09
CA ALA A 82 -2.62 -1.21 -20.63
C ALA A 82 -3.79 -2.14 -20.26
N THR A 83 -4.79 -1.65 -19.51
CA THR A 83 -6.00 -2.41 -19.17
C THR A 83 -6.74 -2.86 -20.42
N ARG A 84 -6.98 -1.94 -21.37
CA ARG A 84 -7.69 -2.27 -22.62
C ARG A 84 -6.94 -3.33 -23.42
N LEU A 85 -5.63 -3.18 -23.57
CA LEU A 85 -4.80 -4.15 -24.29
C LEU A 85 -4.77 -5.50 -23.58
N SER A 86 -4.85 -5.52 -22.24
CA SER A 86 -4.80 -6.74 -21.45
C SER A 86 -6.05 -7.63 -21.59
N ARG A 87 -7.16 -7.14 -22.17
CA ARG A 87 -8.37 -7.93 -22.47
C ARG A 87 -8.89 -8.76 -21.28
N GLY A 88 -8.82 -8.20 -20.07
CA GLY A 88 -9.23 -8.86 -18.83
C GLY A 88 -8.15 -9.72 -18.16
N HIS A 89 -7.03 -10.02 -18.83
CA HIS A 89 -5.91 -10.70 -18.20
C HIS A 89 -5.20 -9.79 -17.18
N ARG A 90 -4.74 -10.40 -16.09
CA ARG A 90 -4.06 -9.71 -14.98
C ARG A 90 -2.67 -10.27 -14.74
N ALA A 91 -1.75 -9.39 -14.35
CA ALA A 91 -0.51 -9.76 -13.69
C ALA A 91 -0.70 -9.52 -12.19
N THR A 92 -0.25 -10.44 -11.34
CA THR A 92 -0.50 -10.35 -9.90
C THR A 92 0.81 -10.15 -9.13
N SER A 93 0.87 -9.09 -8.33
CA SER A 93 1.88 -8.92 -7.29
C SER A 93 1.42 -9.68 -6.05
N VAL A 94 2.30 -10.47 -5.45
CA VAL A 94 2.01 -11.31 -4.27
C VAL A 94 3.11 -11.14 -3.25
N CYS A 95 2.72 -10.87 -2.00
CA CYS A 95 3.60 -10.76 -0.85
C CYS A 95 2.87 -11.39 0.35
N ASP A 96 3.52 -12.30 1.06
CA ASP A 96 2.97 -12.90 2.27
C ASP A 96 3.77 -12.39 3.48
N LEU A 97 3.07 -12.00 4.55
CA LEU A 97 3.66 -11.64 5.84
C LEU A 97 3.16 -12.63 6.88
N HIS A 98 4.09 -13.29 7.57
CA HIS A 98 3.83 -14.09 8.75
C HIS A 98 4.23 -13.27 9.96
N VAL A 99 3.26 -13.07 10.85
CA VAL A 99 3.37 -12.19 12.01
C VAL A 99 3.25 -13.03 13.27
N THR A 100 4.22 -12.90 14.16
CA THR A 100 4.13 -13.39 15.53
C THR A 100 3.73 -12.21 16.43
N GLY A 101 2.63 -12.37 17.17
CA GLY A 101 2.00 -11.35 18.01
C GLY A 101 0.83 -10.64 17.35
N GLY A 102 -0.19 -10.31 18.14
CA GLY A 102 -1.45 -9.71 17.66
C GLY A 102 -2.40 -10.74 17.05
N SER A 103 -3.54 -10.26 16.52
CA SER A 103 -4.50 -11.06 15.76
C SER A 103 -4.81 -10.41 14.41
N ALA A 104 -5.22 -11.22 13.43
CA ALA A 104 -5.67 -10.74 12.14
C ALA A 104 -6.88 -9.81 12.28
N GLU A 105 -7.81 -10.13 13.18
CA GLU A 105 -9.03 -9.33 13.42
C GLU A 105 -8.68 -7.93 13.96
N ASP A 106 -7.77 -7.85 14.94
CA ASP A 106 -7.32 -6.56 15.48
C ASP A 106 -6.65 -5.70 14.41
N PHE A 107 -5.80 -6.31 13.58
CA PHE A 107 -5.15 -5.59 12.48
C PHE A 107 -6.16 -5.10 11.45
N VAL A 108 -7.08 -5.96 11.01
CA VAL A 108 -8.11 -5.60 10.01
C VAL A 108 -9.01 -4.48 10.54
N ARG A 109 -9.43 -4.56 11.81
CA ARG A 109 -10.20 -3.49 12.47
C ARG A 109 -9.40 -2.19 12.54
N TRP A 110 -8.12 -2.23 12.89
CA TRP A 110 -7.23 -1.06 12.87
C TRP A 110 -6.95 -0.54 11.44
N PHE A 111 -7.00 -1.38 10.42
CA PHE A 111 -6.83 -0.89 9.06
C PHE A 111 -8.11 -0.18 8.56
N ALA A 112 -9.26 -0.78 8.88
CA ALA A 112 -10.56 -0.36 8.34
C ALA A 112 -11.22 0.80 9.07
N ASP A 113 -10.87 1.08 10.33
CA ASP A 113 -11.48 2.20 11.05
C ASP A 113 -10.89 3.54 10.55
N THR A 114 -11.68 4.23 9.73
CA THR A 114 -11.35 5.53 9.12
C THR A 114 -11.59 6.71 10.05
N ASP A 115 -12.25 6.48 11.19
CA ASP A 115 -12.61 7.51 12.16
C ASP A 115 -11.50 7.77 13.17
N ARG A 116 -10.46 6.92 13.20
CA ARG A 116 -9.27 7.15 14.04
C ARG A 116 -8.65 8.51 13.72
N ALA A 117 -8.32 9.27 14.77
CA ALA A 117 -7.76 10.62 14.63
C ALA A 117 -6.42 10.65 13.86
N ASP A 118 -5.69 9.53 13.83
CA ASP A 118 -4.41 9.37 13.16
C ASP A 118 -4.52 8.62 11.82
N TYR A 119 -5.72 8.48 11.23
CA TYR A 119 -5.96 7.62 10.05
C TYR A 119 -5.05 7.99 8.89
N THR A 120 -5.22 9.20 8.37
CA THR A 120 -4.46 9.72 7.23
C THR A 120 -2.96 9.65 7.51
N ARG A 121 -2.55 10.00 8.75
CA ARG A 121 -1.15 9.96 9.16
C ARG A 121 -0.59 8.53 9.11
N GLY A 122 -1.27 7.55 9.71
CA GLY A 122 -0.86 6.15 9.74
C GLY A 122 -0.79 5.55 8.33
N MET A 123 -1.76 5.87 7.48
CA MET A 123 -1.80 5.40 6.10
C MET A 123 -0.62 5.92 5.27
N ILE A 124 -0.31 7.22 5.34
CA ILE A 124 0.80 7.78 4.57
C ILE A 124 2.18 7.56 5.20
N ALA A 125 2.28 7.31 6.51
CA ALA A 125 3.55 7.06 7.17
C ALA A 125 4.13 5.69 6.82
N ALA A 126 3.29 4.72 6.48
CA ALA A 126 3.72 3.33 6.28
C ALA A 126 4.62 3.10 5.07
N ASN A 127 4.64 4.02 4.11
CA ASN A 127 5.56 3.92 2.98
C ASN A 127 5.93 5.34 2.50
N PRO A 128 7.21 5.63 2.22
CA PRO A 128 7.60 6.91 1.65
C PRO A 128 6.86 7.21 0.34
N ASP A 129 6.50 6.21 -0.44
CA ASP A 129 5.81 6.39 -1.71
C ASP A 129 4.31 6.74 -1.57
N HIS A 130 3.72 6.68 -0.37
CA HIS A 130 2.35 7.11 -0.11
C HIS A 130 2.30 8.63 0.07
N PHE A 131 1.79 9.35 -0.92
CA PHE A 131 1.69 10.81 -0.85
C PHE A 131 0.37 11.26 -0.22
N LEU A 132 -0.71 10.58 -0.55
CA LEU A 132 -2.04 10.78 0.00
C LEU A 132 -2.72 9.43 0.12
N ILE A 133 -3.28 9.11 1.29
CA ILE A 133 -4.24 8.04 1.46
C ILE A 133 -5.30 8.57 2.41
N ASP A 134 -6.53 8.67 1.94
CA ASP A 134 -7.62 9.25 2.71
C ASP A 134 -8.99 8.73 2.25
N THR A 135 -10.00 8.93 3.07
CA THR A 135 -11.39 8.58 2.71
C THR A 135 -11.95 9.60 1.74
N ALA A 136 -12.37 9.12 0.57
CA ALA A 136 -13.03 9.89 -0.46
C ALA A 136 -14.55 9.74 -0.40
N GLU A 137 -15.24 10.50 -1.25
CA GLU A 137 -16.69 10.43 -1.38
C GLU A 137 -17.18 9.01 -1.69
N GLY A 138 -18.24 8.61 -0.97
CA GLY A 138 -18.83 7.28 -1.08
C GLY A 138 -18.06 6.18 -0.35
N GLY A 139 -17.20 6.52 0.63
CA GLY A 139 -16.50 5.54 1.47
C GLY A 139 -15.30 4.86 0.80
N ARG A 140 -14.99 5.22 -0.45
CA ARG A 140 -13.81 4.70 -1.16
C ARG A 140 -12.53 5.28 -0.58
N GLN A 141 -11.44 4.53 -0.64
CA GLN A 141 -10.12 5.04 -0.26
C GLN A 141 -9.45 5.68 -1.49
N GLU A 142 -9.16 6.97 -1.43
CA GLU A 142 -8.29 7.63 -2.41
C GLU A 142 -6.83 7.35 -2.07
N VAL A 143 -6.07 6.92 -3.06
CA VAL A 143 -4.64 6.70 -2.95
C VAL A 143 -3.92 7.50 -4.02
N VAL A 144 -2.91 8.28 -3.61
CA VAL A 144 -1.91 8.88 -4.51
C VAL A 144 -0.54 8.39 -4.07
N GLU A 145 0.11 7.61 -4.92
CA GLU A 145 1.38 6.96 -4.56
C GLU A 145 2.28 6.70 -5.77
N THR A 146 3.53 6.32 -5.51
CA THR A 146 4.38 5.68 -6.53
C THR A 146 4.27 4.16 -6.44
N THR A 147 3.32 3.56 -7.16
CA THR A 147 3.07 2.12 -7.13
C THR A 147 4.25 1.32 -7.70
N GLY A 148 4.87 0.47 -6.89
CA GLY A 148 5.76 -0.60 -7.36
C GLY A 148 6.93 -0.12 -8.22
N GLY A 149 7.59 0.98 -7.84
CA GLY A 149 8.75 1.49 -8.59
C GLY A 149 8.42 2.08 -9.97
N SER A 150 7.14 2.35 -10.23
CA SER A 150 6.71 3.19 -11.36
C SER A 150 7.52 4.50 -11.43
N PRO A 151 7.86 5.00 -12.63
CA PRO A 151 8.44 6.34 -12.75
C PRO A 151 7.43 7.44 -12.40
N LEU A 152 6.13 7.17 -12.49
CA LEU A 152 5.04 8.11 -12.26
C LEU A 152 4.28 7.78 -10.98
N ALA A 153 3.84 8.82 -10.27
CA ALA A 153 2.78 8.66 -9.29
C ALA A 153 1.44 8.35 -9.96
N THR A 154 0.66 7.45 -9.36
CA THR A 154 -0.69 7.06 -9.75
C THR A 154 -1.69 7.70 -8.79
N ARG A 155 -2.92 7.89 -9.24
CA ARG A 155 -4.06 8.20 -8.39
C ARG A 155 -5.16 7.20 -8.68
N PHE A 156 -5.66 6.52 -7.66
CA PHE A 156 -6.74 5.57 -7.80
C PHE A 156 -7.63 5.57 -6.56
N PHE A 157 -8.79 4.94 -6.70
CA PHE A 157 -9.79 4.81 -5.66
C PHE A 157 -10.06 3.32 -5.46
N VAL A 158 -9.89 2.85 -4.23
CA VAL A 158 -10.23 1.48 -3.86
C VAL A 158 -11.66 1.47 -3.33
N ASP A 159 -12.50 0.67 -3.98
CA ASP A 159 -13.87 0.39 -3.59
C ASP A 159 -13.93 -1.00 -2.96
N TYR A 160 -14.04 -1.06 -1.64
CA TYR A 160 -14.07 -2.31 -0.87
C TYR A 160 -15.42 -3.05 -0.98
N ASP A 161 -16.46 -2.42 -1.51
CA ASP A 161 -17.76 -3.06 -1.78
C ASP A 161 -17.77 -3.74 -3.16
N ASP A 162 -16.90 -3.33 -4.09
CA ASP A 162 -16.73 -3.95 -5.42
C ASP A 162 -15.63 -5.02 -5.41
N THR A 163 -16.00 -6.24 -5.04
CA THR A 163 -15.12 -7.42 -5.15
C THR A 163 -15.41 -8.30 -6.38
N ALA A 164 -16.56 -8.09 -7.03
CA ALA A 164 -17.01 -8.90 -8.17
C ALA A 164 -16.15 -8.69 -9.43
N SER A 165 -15.44 -7.56 -9.52
CA SER A 165 -14.56 -7.24 -10.64
C SER A 165 -13.14 -7.80 -10.50
N LEU A 166 -12.82 -8.44 -9.37
CA LEU A 166 -11.53 -9.08 -9.13
C LEU A 166 -11.44 -10.45 -9.83
N VAL A 167 -10.30 -10.71 -10.46
CA VAL A 167 -10.04 -11.98 -11.20
C VAL A 167 -9.30 -13.00 -10.33
N THR A 168 -8.52 -12.52 -9.36
CA THR A 168 -7.81 -13.34 -8.38
C THR A 168 -8.85 -14.01 -7.49
N PRO A 169 -8.85 -15.35 -7.37
CA PRO A 169 -9.84 -16.05 -6.59
C PRO A 169 -9.62 -15.81 -5.09
N ARG A 170 -10.74 -15.69 -4.35
CA ARG A 170 -10.72 -15.69 -2.89
C ARG A 170 -10.19 -17.04 -2.38
N ASP A 171 -9.34 -16.98 -1.37
CA ASP A 171 -8.88 -18.19 -0.66
C ASP A 171 -9.79 -18.43 0.56
N PRO A 172 -10.58 -19.52 0.60
CA PRO A 172 -11.49 -19.80 1.71
C PRO A 172 -10.75 -20.08 3.02
N ALA A 173 -9.44 -20.35 2.98
CA ALA A 173 -8.63 -20.52 4.17
C ALA A 173 -8.29 -19.18 4.85
N PHE A 174 -8.66 -18.03 4.28
CA PHE A 174 -8.47 -16.71 4.87
C PHE A 174 -9.84 -16.06 5.12
N PRO A 175 -10.35 -16.10 6.37
CA PRO A 175 -11.70 -15.65 6.68
C PRO A 175 -11.86 -14.12 6.61
N LEU A 176 -10.80 -13.37 6.87
CA LEU A 176 -10.81 -11.91 6.90
C LEU A 176 -10.29 -11.33 5.58
N ASP A 177 -10.86 -10.22 5.15
CA ASP A 177 -10.67 -9.69 3.80
C ASP A 177 -10.70 -8.16 3.79
N LEU A 178 -9.76 -7.56 3.04
CA LEU A 178 -9.68 -6.15 2.69
C LEU A 178 -9.49 -6.07 1.17
N SER A 179 -10.41 -6.70 0.42
CA SER A 179 -10.42 -6.74 -1.04
C SER A 179 -11.25 -5.63 -1.63
N GLY A 180 -10.87 -5.13 -2.80
CA GLY A 180 -11.65 -4.11 -3.50
C GLY A 180 -11.11 -3.77 -4.88
N ALA A 181 -11.99 -3.28 -5.75
CA ALA A 181 -11.64 -2.81 -7.09
C ALA A 181 -10.89 -1.48 -7.03
N ALA A 182 -9.81 -1.36 -7.80
CA ALA A 182 -9.07 -0.10 -7.95
C ALA A 182 -9.47 0.59 -9.25
N ARG A 183 -9.97 1.83 -9.17
CA ARG A 183 -10.47 2.62 -10.30
C ARG A 183 -9.78 3.97 -10.43
N ASP A 184 -9.67 4.47 -11.66
CA ASP A 184 -9.18 5.84 -11.91
C ASP A 184 -10.23 6.90 -11.50
N GLY A 185 -9.85 8.18 -11.51
CA GLY A 185 -10.77 9.27 -11.17
C GLY A 185 -11.98 9.45 -12.11
N ARG A 186 -12.09 8.64 -13.17
CA ARG A 186 -13.25 8.58 -14.07
C ARG A 186 -14.02 7.26 -13.93
N GLY A 187 -13.67 6.43 -12.95
CA GLY A 187 -14.32 5.15 -12.66
C GLY A 187 -13.84 3.95 -13.49
N HIS A 188 -12.81 4.10 -14.32
CA HIS A 188 -12.28 2.97 -15.10
C HIS A 188 -11.52 2.00 -14.21
N LEU A 189 -11.81 0.70 -14.35
CA LEU A 189 -11.10 -0.36 -13.64
C LEU A 189 -9.63 -0.40 -14.04
N MET A 190 -8.73 -0.17 -13.08
CA MET A 190 -7.28 -0.27 -13.26
C MET A 190 -6.78 -1.65 -12.85
N GLY A 191 -7.37 -2.21 -11.80
CA GLY A 191 -6.96 -3.46 -11.18
C GLY A 191 -7.74 -3.66 -9.89
N GLY A 192 -7.09 -4.20 -8.87
CA GLY A 192 -7.72 -4.36 -7.57
C GLY A 192 -6.79 -4.96 -6.54
N VAL A 193 -7.21 -4.86 -5.29
CA VAL A 193 -6.51 -5.44 -4.15
C VAL A 193 -7.27 -6.66 -3.66
N ARG A 194 -6.54 -7.70 -3.27
CA ARG A 194 -7.03 -8.85 -2.55
C ARG A 194 -6.09 -9.12 -1.39
N HIS A 195 -6.40 -8.50 -0.25
CA HIS A 195 -5.64 -8.62 0.99
C HIS A 195 -6.45 -9.49 1.93
N GLU A 196 -5.92 -10.66 2.24
CA GLU A 196 -6.64 -11.67 3.00
C GLU A 196 -5.83 -12.09 4.22
N PHE A 197 -6.53 -12.35 5.32
CA PHE A 197 -5.91 -12.59 6.62
C PHE A 197 -6.51 -13.81 7.30
N ARG A 198 -5.66 -14.56 8.00
CA ARG A 198 -6.05 -15.66 8.88
C ARG A 198 -5.14 -15.64 10.10
N ASP A 199 -5.71 -15.89 11.28
CA ASP A 199 -4.93 -16.18 12.47
C ASP A 199 -4.08 -17.47 12.32
N GLU A 200 -2.94 -17.45 12.99
CA GLU A 200 -2.05 -18.58 13.23
C GLU A 200 -1.87 -18.72 14.76
N PRO A 201 -1.37 -19.86 15.29
CA PRO A 201 -1.34 -20.10 16.73
C PRO A 201 -0.67 -19.01 17.58
N ASP A 202 0.32 -18.30 17.03
CA ASP A 202 1.11 -17.26 17.69
C ASP A 202 0.99 -15.88 17.03
N GLY A 203 0.04 -15.68 16.13
CA GLY A 203 -0.19 -14.40 15.45
C GLY A 203 -1.08 -14.56 14.22
N PHE A 204 -0.63 -14.10 13.05
CA PHE A 204 -1.44 -14.21 11.84
C PHE A 204 -0.63 -14.19 10.54
N HIS A 205 -1.27 -14.68 9.48
CA HIS A 205 -0.79 -14.63 8.12
C HIS A 205 -1.59 -13.59 7.33
N ALA A 206 -0.91 -12.57 6.81
CA ALA A 206 -1.43 -11.64 5.81
C ALA A 206 -0.95 -12.04 4.41
N ARG A 207 -1.88 -12.40 3.53
CA ARG A 207 -1.62 -12.65 2.11
C ARG A 207 -2.07 -11.44 1.30
N LEU A 208 -1.09 -10.75 0.71
CA LEU A 208 -1.30 -9.49 0.02
C LEU A 208 -1.17 -9.71 -1.48
N ARG A 209 -2.28 -9.58 -2.21
CA ARG A 209 -2.33 -9.74 -3.66
C ARG A 209 -2.85 -8.46 -4.31
N VAL A 210 -2.19 -8.01 -5.38
CA VAL A 210 -2.63 -6.85 -6.16
C VAL A 210 -2.62 -7.19 -7.63
N GLU A 211 -3.75 -6.92 -8.27
CA GLU A 211 -3.97 -7.11 -9.69
C GLU A 211 -3.55 -5.88 -10.48
N PHE A 212 -2.70 -6.11 -11.45
CA PHE A 212 -2.29 -5.14 -12.46
C PHE A 212 -2.81 -5.59 -13.83
N PRO A 213 -2.95 -4.68 -14.81
CA PRO A 213 -3.07 -5.07 -16.21
C PRO A 213 -1.94 -6.01 -16.61
N ALA A 214 -2.23 -7.06 -17.39
CA ALA A 214 -1.23 -8.07 -17.81
C ALA A 214 0.02 -7.47 -18.47
N PHE A 215 -0.10 -6.34 -19.17
CA PHE A 215 1.02 -5.65 -19.79
C PHE A 215 1.88 -4.80 -18.84
N THR A 216 1.61 -4.85 -17.53
CA THR A 216 2.45 -4.17 -16.54
C THR A 216 3.83 -4.80 -16.52
N ALA A 217 4.86 -3.96 -16.58
CA ALA A 217 6.25 -4.42 -16.68
C ALA A 217 6.62 -5.33 -15.49
N PRO A 218 7.24 -6.50 -15.71
CA PRO A 218 7.59 -7.44 -14.63
C PRO A 218 8.43 -6.82 -13.51
N HIS A 219 9.29 -5.85 -13.85
CA HIS A 219 10.05 -5.11 -12.85
C HIS A 219 9.15 -4.37 -11.86
N MET A 220 8.06 -3.76 -12.34
CA MET A 220 7.11 -3.05 -11.48
C MET A 220 6.38 -4.01 -10.56
N ILE A 221 5.97 -5.18 -11.06
CA ILE A 221 5.36 -6.23 -10.23
C ILE A 221 6.31 -6.66 -9.11
N ASN A 222 7.59 -6.89 -9.44
CA ASN A 222 8.61 -7.27 -8.46
C ASN A 222 8.86 -6.19 -7.42
N ARG A 223 8.94 -4.92 -7.83
CA ARG A 223 9.08 -3.78 -6.91
C ARG A 223 7.84 -3.59 -6.04
N HIS A 224 6.66 -3.86 -6.57
CA HIS A 224 5.41 -3.78 -5.83
C HIS A 224 5.35 -4.78 -4.66
N ARG A 225 5.97 -5.96 -4.79
CA ARG A 225 6.05 -6.93 -3.67
C ARG A 225 6.81 -6.34 -2.47
N TRP A 226 7.87 -5.56 -2.73
CA TRP A 226 8.61 -4.85 -1.68
C TRP A 226 7.82 -3.66 -1.10
N HIS A 227 7.02 -3.01 -1.95
CA HIS A 227 6.10 -1.95 -1.53
C HIS A 227 5.07 -2.49 -0.53
N LEU A 228 4.41 -3.61 -0.86
CA LEU A 228 3.49 -4.33 0.03
C LEU A 228 4.17 -4.74 1.35
N ALA A 229 5.38 -5.29 1.28
CA ALA A 229 6.13 -5.66 2.49
C ALA A 229 6.44 -4.46 3.39
N CYS A 230 6.76 -3.31 2.80
CA CYS A 230 7.05 -2.08 3.51
C CYS A 230 5.81 -1.53 4.20
N GLU A 231 4.74 -1.31 3.44
CA GLU A 231 3.53 -0.66 3.95
C GLU A 231 2.81 -1.53 5.00
N PHE A 232 2.56 -2.81 4.71
CA PHE A 232 1.86 -3.68 5.65
C PHE A 232 2.75 -3.97 6.86
N GLY A 233 4.07 -4.11 6.68
CA GLY A 233 4.97 -4.26 7.81
C GLY A 233 4.91 -3.07 8.78
N ASN A 234 4.91 -1.85 8.25
CA ASN A 234 4.78 -0.64 9.06
C ASN A 234 3.36 -0.50 9.66
N TRP A 235 2.29 -0.76 8.90
CA TRP A 235 0.92 -0.73 9.40
C TRP A 235 0.67 -1.72 10.55
N ILE A 236 1.20 -2.94 10.44
CA ILE A 236 1.12 -3.95 11.50
C ILE A 236 1.84 -3.46 12.76
N GLU A 237 3.04 -2.90 12.62
CA GLU A 237 3.76 -2.30 13.76
C GLU A 237 2.96 -1.15 14.39
N PHE A 238 2.36 -0.26 13.59
CA PHE A 238 1.53 0.85 14.09
C PHE A 238 0.31 0.36 14.86
N ALA A 239 -0.36 -0.68 14.35
CA ALA A 239 -1.56 -1.27 14.96
C ALA A 239 -1.28 -1.84 16.37
N PHE A 240 -0.11 -2.46 16.58
CA PHE A 240 0.18 -3.19 17.82
C PHE A 240 1.14 -2.47 18.78
N THR A 241 1.85 -1.44 18.34
CA THR A 241 2.79 -0.68 19.19
C THR A 241 2.38 0.78 19.38
N GLY A 242 1.38 1.25 18.63
CA GLY A 242 0.96 2.66 18.59
C GLY A 242 1.84 3.48 17.64
N ASN A 243 1.28 4.58 17.12
CA ASN A 243 1.99 5.54 16.29
C ASN A 243 2.96 6.39 17.14
N GLN A 244 4.19 5.90 17.38
CA GLN A 244 5.27 6.76 17.90
C GLN A 244 5.92 7.62 16.80
#